data_AF-A0A419AU96-F1
#
_entry.id   AF-A0A419AU96-F1
#
_cell.length_a   1.000
_cell.length_b   1.000
_cell.length_c   1.000
_cell.angle_alpha   90.00
_cell.angle_beta   90.00
_cell.angle_gamma   90.00
#
_symmetry.space_group_name_H-M   'P 1'
#
loop_
_entity.id
_entity.type
_entity.pdbx_description
1 polymer ?
#
loop_
_entity_poly.entity_id
_entity_poly.type
_entity_poly.pdbx_seq_one_letter_code
_entity_poly.pdbx_strand_id
1 'polypeptide(L)'
;MHADGFNILMRDNVQDLLAEAGWPEMEITYSLSHSQGDGVAFYGSLHAGEMAELFTALLHQGYLTNREANTFTKLVTHYDMTLRLTRNDFGLRYAHANCINIDFYDIDAPDRYPRCCQRIFTAVKRSVHDICSMAESQGYDLLDDLANADLADALH
;
A
#
# COMPACT_ATOMS: atom_id res chain seq x y z
N MET A 1 -0.83 14.97 -25.37
CA MET A 1 0.39 15.12 -24.56
C MET A 1 0.00 15.23 -23.08
N HIS A 2 -0.92 14.37 -22.60
CA HIS A 2 -1.54 14.51 -21.26
C HIS A 2 -1.42 13.24 -20.39
N ALA A 3 -1.17 12.07 -21.00
CA ALA A 3 -0.94 10.83 -20.24
C ALA A 3 0.24 10.98 -19.27
N ASP A 4 1.31 11.66 -19.69
CA ASP A 4 2.50 11.84 -18.86
C ASP A 4 2.25 12.72 -17.62
N GLY A 5 1.40 13.75 -17.74
CA GLY A 5 1.07 14.66 -16.63
C GLY A 5 0.22 13.99 -15.56
N PHE A 6 -0.86 13.29 -15.97
CA PHE A 6 -1.66 12.49 -15.04
C PHE A 6 -0.82 11.41 -14.37
N ASN A 7 0.04 10.72 -15.11
CA ASN A 7 0.86 9.65 -14.56
C ASN A 7 1.83 10.14 -13.47
N ILE A 8 2.38 11.35 -13.62
CA ILE A 8 3.22 11.99 -12.59
C ILE A 8 2.38 12.31 -11.36
N LEU A 9 1.28 13.03 -11.52
CA LEU A 9 0.40 13.43 -10.40
C LEU A 9 -0.13 12.22 -9.63
N MET A 10 -0.52 11.17 -10.34
CA MET A 10 -1.02 9.94 -9.74
C MET A 10 0.07 9.23 -8.93
N ARG A 11 1.29 9.15 -9.46
CA ARG A 11 2.42 8.54 -8.74
C ARG A 11 2.77 9.33 -7.49
N ASP A 12 2.88 10.66 -7.61
CA ASP A 12 3.22 11.53 -6.50
C ASP A 12 2.16 11.44 -5.39
N ASN A 13 0.87 11.48 -5.76
CA ASN A 13 -0.24 11.32 -4.83
C ASN A 13 -0.16 9.98 -4.05
N VAL A 14 0.14 8.88 -4.73
CA VAL A 14 0.25 7.58 -4.06
C VAL A 14 1.48 7.52 -3.16
N GLN A 15 2.61 8.12 -3.55
CA GLN A 15 3.79 8.17 -2.68
C GLN A 15 3.55 9.03 -1.44
N ASP A 16 2.83 10.15 -1.57
CA ASP A 16 2.44 10.98 -0.44
C ASP A 16 1.53 10.20 0.52
N LEU A 17 0.52 9.49 0.01
CA LEU A 17 -0.34 8.62 0.82
C LEU A 17 0.45 7.51 1.54
N LEU A 18 1.43 6.89 0.87
CA LEU A 18 2.31 5.90 1.49
C LEU A 18 3.12 6.51 2.62
N ALA A 19 3.76 7.65 2.37
CA ALA A 19 4.59 8.36 3.34
C ALA A 19 3.78 8.82 4.56
N GLU A 20 2.60 9.41 4.35
CA GLU A 20 1.66 9.79 5.43
C GLU A 20 1.20 8.58 6.22
N ALA A 21 1.02 7.44 5.55
CA ALA A 21 0.67 6.19 6.18
C ALA A 21 1.87 5.50 6.87
N GLY A 22 3.09 6.05 6.78
CA GLY A 22 4.31 5.50 7.35
C GLY A 22 4.87 4.28 6.62
N TRP A 23 4.48 4.10 5.36
CA TRP A 23 5.10 3.16 4.43
C TRP A 23 6.30 3.81 3.74
N PRO A 24 7.36 3.05 3.44
CA PRO A 24 8.44 3.54 2.59
C PRO A 24 7.98 3.70 1.14
N GLU A 25 8.87 4.18 0.28
CA GLU A 25 8.63 4.20 -1.16
C GLU A 25 8.37 2.78 -1.70
N MET A 26 7.30 2.63 -2.48
CA MET A 26 6.90 1.34 -3.07
C MET A 26 6.76 1.44 -4.59
N GLU A 27 6.84 0.30 -5.27
CA GLU A 27 6.47 0.21 -6.69
C GLU A 27 4.96 0.36 -6.82
N ILE A 28 4.49 1.30 -7.63
CA ILE A 28 3.06 1.60 -7.80
C ILE A 28 2.58 1.13 -9.18
N THR A 29 1.42 0.48 -9.21
CA THR A 29 0.65 0.26 -10.45
C THR A 29 -0.80 0.66 -10.25
N TYR A 30 -1.40 1.25 -11.27
CA TYR A 30 -2.80 1.65 -11.25
C TYR A 30 -3.45 1.45 -12.63
N SER A 31 -4.77 1.30 -12.62
CA SER A 31 -5.64 1.35 -13.78
C SER A 31 -6.89 2.12 -13.38
N LEU A 32 -7.17 3.25 -14.03
CA LEU A 32 -8.34 4.07 -13.74
C LEU A 32 -9.00 4.43 -15.07
N SER A 33 -10.11 3.78 -15.35
CA SER A 33 -10.85 3.83 -16.61
C SER A 33 -12.37 3.80 -16.42
N HIS A 34 -12.84 3.90 -15.17
CA HIS A 34 -14.22 3.71 -14.74
C HIS A 34 -14.80 2.34 -15.14
N SER A 35 -13.97 1.29 -15.04
CA SER A 35 -14.29 -0.10 -15.40
C SER A 35 -14.11 -1.06 -14.22
N GLN A 36 -14.73 -2.23 -14.32
CA GLN A 36 -14.57 -3.30 -13.34
C GLN A 36 -13.13 -3.83 -13.36
N GLY A 37 -12.44 -3.74 -12.23
CA GLY A 37 -11.04 -4.18 -12.08
C GLY A 37 -10.02 -3.04 -12.06
N ASP A 38 -10.48 -1.80 -12.16
CA ASP A 38 -9.68 -0.62 -11.85
C ASP A 38 -9.23 -0.60 -10.38
N GLY A 39 -8.26 0.25 -10.11
CA GLY A 39 -7.79 0.55 -8.78
C GLY A 39 -6.33 0.98 -8.75
N VAL A 40 -5.80 0.98 -7.53
CA VAL A 40 -4.37 1.16 -7.25
C VAL A 40 -3.84 -0.04 -6.45
N ALA A 41 -2.63 -0.47 -6.77
CA ALA A 41 -1.88 -1.48 -6.04
C ALA A 41 -0.41 -1.06 -5.93
N PHE A 42 0.24 -1.46 -4.84
CA PHE A 42 1.66 -1.22 -4.63
C PHE A 42 2.39 -2.47 -4.16
N TYR A 43 3.68 -2.54 -4.48
CA TYR A 43 4.54 -3.71 -4.31
C TYR A 43 5.92 -3.32 -3.80
N GLY A 44 6.59 -4.25 -3.14
CA GLY A 44 7.90 -4.01 -2.57
C GLY A 44 8.23 -4.98 -1.44
N SER A 45 9.33 -4.70 -0.75
CA SER A 45 9.76 -5.48 0.41
C SER A 45 10.26 -4.54 1.50
N LEU A 46 9.94 -4.87 2.74
CA LEU A 46 10.39 -4.15 3.92
C LEU A 46 11.25 -5.06 4.77
N HIS A 47 12.44 -4.59 5.13
CA HIS A 47 13.31 -5.27 6.08
C HIS A 47 12.93 -4.93 7.52
N ALA A 48 13.56 -5.60 8.50
CA ALA A 48 13.21 -5.49 9.91
C ALA A 48 13.20 -4.04 10.45
N GLY A 49 14.11 -3.18 9.99
CA GLY A 49 14.14 -1.76 10.37
C GLY A 49 12.91 -1.00 9.87
N GLU A 50 12.60 -1.11 8.59
CA GLU A 50 11.44 -0.45 7.95
C GLU A 50 10.12 -0.96 8.53
N MET A 51 10.04 -2.25 8.85
CA MET A 51 8.88 -2.82 9.54
C MET A 51 8.68 -2.24 10.95
N ALA A 52 9.76 -1.97 11.70
CA ALA A 52 9.66 -1.35 13.02
C ALA A 52 9.08 0.07 12.94
N GLU A 53 9.48 0.84 11.92
CA GLU A 53 8.94 2.16 11.64
C GLU A 53 7.45 2.06 11.23
N LEU A 54 7.13 1.14 10.32
CA LEU A 54 5.75 0.88 9.91
C LEU A 54 4.86 0.51 11.11
N PHE A 55 5.29 -0.34 12.04
CA PHE A 55 4.48 -0.70 13.21
C PHE A 55 4.24 0.47 14.16
N THR A 56 5.18 1.42 14.21
CA THR A 56 4.99 2.68 14.93
C THR A 56 3.91 3.53 14.26
N ALA A 57 3.92 3.64 12.93
CA ALA A 57 2.88 4.33 12.18
C ALA A 57 1.51 3.66 12.34
N LEU A 58 1.44 2.34 12.19
CA LEU A 58 0.21 1.56 12.37
C LEU A 58 -0.36 1.66 13.80
N LEU A 59 0.49 1.85 14.81
CA LEU A 59 0.07 2.18 16.17
C LEU A 59 -0.61 3.55 16.21
N HIS A 60 0.02 4.59 15.67
CA HIS A 60 -0.54 5.95 15.67
C HIS A 60 -1.87 6.05 14.90
N GLN A 61 -2.03 5.24 13.87
CA GLN A 61 -3.26 5.14 13.07
C GLN A 61 -4.32 4.23 13.70
N GLY A 62 -4.03 3.59 14.84
CA GLY A 62 -4.98 2.74 15.56
C GLY A 62 -5.19 1.34 14.98
N TYR A 63 -4.37 0.91 14.01
CA TYR A 63 -4.38 -0.49 13.53
C TYR A 63 -3.78 -1.45 14.56
N LEU A 64 -2.85 -0.97 15.38
CA LEU A 64 -2.16 -1.72 16.43
C LEU A 64 -2.30 -1.06 17.80
N THR A 65 -2.25 -1.87 18.85
CA THR A 65 -2.03 -1.41 20.22
C THR A 65 -0.53 -1.26 20.53
N ASN A 66 -0.19 -0.47 21.56
CA ASN A 66 1.20 -0.34 22.05
C ASN A 66 1.86 -1.71 22.32
N ARG A 67 1.09 -2.65 22.87
CA ARG A 67 1.58 -4.00 23.16
C ARG A 67 1.89 -4.77 21.87
N GLU A 68 1.01 -4.67 20.88
CA GLU A 68 1.19 -5.35 19.58
C GLU A 68 2.40 -4.78 18.84
N ALA A 69 2.49 -3.46 18.66
CA ALA A 69 3.61 -2.81 17.98
C ALA A 69 4.97 -3.17 18.62
N ASN A 70 5.07 -3.09 19.96
CA ASN A 70 6.29 -3.48 20.68
C ASN A 70 6.62 -4.97 20.54
N THR A 71 5.61 -5.83 20.54
CA THR A 71 5.82 -7.29 20.40
C THR A 71 6.26 -7.64 19.00
N PHE A 72 5.63 -7.07 17.98
CA PHE A 72 5.92 -7.32 16.57
C PHE A 72 7.28 -6.76 16.17
N THR A 73 7.64 -5.57 16.65
CA THR A 73 8.98 -5.01 16.43
C THR A 73 10.07 -5.95 16.95
N LYS A 74 9.96 -6.43 18.19
CA LYS A 74 10.91 -7.41 18.74
C LYS A 74 10.97 -8.69 17.92
N LEU A 75 9.82 -9.15 17.43
CA LEU A 75 9.74 -10.36 16.63
C LEU A 75 10.49 -10.20 15.30
N VAL A 76 10.15 -9.18 14.52
CA VAL A 76 10.74 -8.99 13.19
C VAL A 76 12.22 -8.67 13.26
N THR A 77 12.67 -7.96 14.30
CA THR A 77 14.10 -7.69 14.51
C THR A 77 14.86 -8.92 14.99
N HIS A 78 14.28 -9.73 15.89
CA HIS A 78 14.98 -10.90 16.42
C HIS A 78 15.27 -11.93 15.34
N TYR A 79 14.33 -12.12 14.42
CA TYR A 79 14.45 -13.09 13.36
C TYR A 79 14.81 -12.50 12.00
N ASP A 80 15.19 -11.21 11.94
CA ASP A 80 15.53 -10.51 10.70
C ASP A 80 14.51 -10.74 9.56
N MET A 81 13.23 -10.64 9.92
CA MET A 81 12.14 -10.96 9.00
C MET A 81 12.09 -9.96 7.84
N THR A 82 11.48 -10.37 6.73
CA THR A 82 11.15 -9.50 5.60
C THR A 82 9.66 -9.57 5.32
N LEU A 83 8.98 -8.42 5.22
CA LEU A 83 7.62 -8.33 4.71
C LEU A 83 7.68 -8.13 3.19
N ARG A 84 6.94 -8.92 2.42
CA ARG A 84 6.85 -8.82 0.96
C ARG A 84 5.43 -8.54 0.52
N LEU A 85 5.27 -7.57 -0.37
CA LEU A 85 4.05 -7.30 -1.11
C LEU A 85 4.32 -7.66 -2.57
N THR A 86 3.75 -8.78 -3.02
CA THR A 86 3.99 -9.33 -4.36
C THR A 86 2.71 -9.38 -5.18
N ARG A 87 2.86 -9.33 -6.50
CA ARG A 87 1.75 -9.44 -7.44
C ARG A 87 1.21 -10.87 -7.46
N ASN A 88 -0.09 -11.04 -7.30
CA ASN A 88 -0.76 -12.32 -7.49
C ASN A 88 -1.33 -12.47 -8.92
N ASP A 89 -1.97 -13.60 -9.20
CA ASP A 89 -2.52 -13.91 -10.53
C ASP A 89 -3.53 -12.86 -11.04
N PHE A 90 -4.32 -12.25 -10.15
CA PHE A 90 -5.21 -11.15 -10.52
C PHE A 90 -4.43 -9.89 -10.90
N GLY A 91 -3.31 -9.65 -10.21
CA GLY A 91 -2.41 -8.53 -10.48
C GLY A 91 -1.77 -8.54 -11.86
N LEU A 92 -1.85 -9.65 -12.62
CA LEU A 92 -1.41 -9.70 -14.01
C LEU A 92 -2.33 -8.90 -14.96
N ARG A 93 -3.54 -8.56 -14.51
CA ARG A 93 -4.57 -7.91 -15.34
C ARG A 93 -5.20 -6.69 -14.69
N TYR A 94 -5.18 -6.65 -13.37
CA TYR A 94 -5.83 -5.62 -12.56
C TYR A 94 -4.82 -5.01 -11.59
N ALA A 95 -5.17 -3.85 -11.03
CA ALA A 95 -4.27 -3.11 -10.16
C ALA A 95 -5.01 -2.64 -8.91
N HIS A 96 -5.65 -3.52 -8.14
CA HIS A 96 -6.34 -3.15 -6.89
C HIS A 96 -5.80 -3.92 -5.68
N ALA A 97 -6.20 -3.58 -4.46
CA ALA A 97 -5.71 -4.22 -3.22
C ALA A 97 -5.75 -5.77 -3.23
N ASN A 98 -6.77 -6.38 -3.84
CA ASN A 98 -6.89 -7.85 -3.94
C ASN A 98 -5.88 -8.49 -4.91
N CYS A 99 -5.05 -7.69 -5.60
CA CYS A 99 -3.97 -8.14 -6.48
C CYS A 99 -2.64 -8.33 -5.75
N ILE A 100 -2.61 -8.09 -4.43
CA ILE A 100 -1.42 -8.08 -3.61
C ILE A 100 -1.43 -9.31 -2.70
N ASN A 101 -0.43 -10.17 -2.87
CA ASN A 101 -0.05 -11.14 -1.85
C ASN A 101 0.83 -10.44 -0.82
N ILE A 102 0.52 -10.66 0.45
CA ILE A 102 1.29 -10.16 1.57
C ILE A 102 1.91 -11.39 2.22
N ASP A 103 3.21 -11.37 2.47
CA ASP A 103 3.91 -12.50 3.07
C ASP A 103 4.99 -12.01 4.03
N PHE A 104 5.11 -12.66 5.19
CA PHE A 104 6.26 -12.48 6.06
C PHE A 104 7.22 -13.65 5.81
N TYR A 105 8.42 -13.34 5.34
CA TYR A 105 9.48 -14.30 5.08
C TYR A 105 10.54 -14.27 6.17
N ASP A 106 11.01 -15.45 6.53
CA ASP A 106 12.13 -15.68 7.43
C ASP A 106 12.74 -17.05 7.12
N ILE A 107 14.05 -17.18 7.27
CA ILE A 107 14.80 -18.44 7.13
C ILE A 107 14.71 -19.29 8.41
N ASP A 108 14.43 -18.69 9.58
CA ASP A 108 14.56 -19.35 10.89
C ASP A 108 13.33 -19.21 11.84
N ALA A 109 12.18 -18.70 11.36
CA ALA A 109 10.98 -18.52 12.19
C ALA A 109 10.41 -19.87 12.64
N PRO A 110 10.17 -20.08 13.95
CA PRO A 110 9.54 -21.32 14.41
C PRO A 110 8.06 -21.40 14.01
N ASP A 111 7.63 -22.59 13.56
CA ASP A 111 6.25 -22.95 13.12
C ASP A 111 5.12 -22.57 14.11
N ARG A 112 5.44 -22.23 15.36
CA ARG A 112 4.51 -21.95 16.48
C ARG A 112 4.05 -20.50 16.62
N TYR A 113 4.25 -19.65 15.61
CA TYR A 113 3.86 -18.22 15.68
C TYR A 113 2.48 -17.83 15.07
N PRO A 114 1.43 -18.68 14.98
CA PRO A 114 0.30 -18.39 14.09
C PRO A 114 -0.62 -17.23 14.51
N ARG A 115 -0.81 -16.96 15.81
CA ARG A 115 -1.78 -15.93 16.26
C ARG A 115 -1.26 -14.49 16.20
N CYS A 116 -0.02 -14.27 16.62
CA CYS A 116 0.66 -12.98 16.47
C CYS A 116 0.87 -12.66 14.99
N CYS A 117 1.24 -13.65 14.17
CA CYS A 117 1.32 -13.50 12.72
C CYS A 117 -0.03 -13.17 12.08
N GLN A 118 -1.15 -13.74 12.54
CA GLN A 118 -2.47 -13.36 12.03
C GLN A 118 -2.82 -11.90 12.35
N ARG A 119 -2.47 -11.42 13.55
CA ARG A 119 -2.86 -10.07 13.98
C ARG A 119 -2.04 -8.97 13.28
N ILE A 120 -0.73 -9.16 13.16
CA ILE A 120 0.15 -8.27 12.38
C ILE A 120 -0.28 -8.28 10.90
N PHE A 121 -0.55 -9.46 10.34
CA PHE A 121 -1.02 -9.60 8.96
C PHE A 121 -2.34 -8.84 8.73
N THR A 122 -3.28 -8.96 9.67
CA THR A 122 -4.55 -8.24 9.59
C THR A 122 -4.34 -6.72 9.63
N ALA A 123 -3.44 -6.22 10.48
CA ALA A 123 -3.15 -4.78 10.55
C ALA A 123 -2.53 -4.28 9.24
N VAL A 124 -1.50 -4.96 8.74
CA VAL A 124 -0.83 -4.62 7.48
C VAL A 124 -1.83 -4.67 6.31
N LYS A 125 -2.62 -5.75 6.21
CA LYS A 125 -3.62 -5.90 5.14
C LYS A 125 -4.67 -4.79 5.15
N ARG A 126 -5.11 -4.34 6.32
CA ARG A 126 -6.07 -3.23 6.43
C ARG A 126 -5.44 -1.92 5.96
N SER A 127 -4.22 -1.61 6.41
CA SER A 127 -3.48 -0.42 5.95
C SER A 127 -3.28 -0.43 4.43
N VAL A 128 -2.85 -1.56 3.84
CA VAL A 128 -2.73 -1.71 2.37
C VAL A 128 -4.05 -1.44 1.68
N HIS A 129 -5.14 -2.03 2.16
CA HIS A 129 -6.46 -1.85 1.55
C HIS A 129 -6.93 -0.39 1.64
N ASP A 130 -6.78 0.26 2.80
CA ASP A 130 -7.22 1.63 3.01
C ASP A 130 -6.44 2.61 2.13
N ILE A 131 -5.12 2.43 1.98
CA ILE A 131 -4.28 3.22 1.07
C ILE A 131 -4.71 3.01 -0.38
N CYS A 132 -4.88 1.75 -0.82
CA CYS A 132 -5.30 1.46 -2.20
C CYS A 132 -6.67 2.06 -2.53
N SER A 133 -7.64 1.97 -1.61
CA SER A 133 -8.97 2.55 -1.79
C SER A 133 -8.94 4.08 -1.80
N MET A 134 -8.14 4.70 -0.93
CA MET A 134 -7.98 6.16 -0.91
C MET A 134 -7.33 6.66 -2.20
N ALA A 135 -6.25 6.00 -2.62
CA ALA A 135 -5.55 6.31 -3.85
C ALA A 135 -6.44 6.15 -5.09
N GLU A 136 -7.25 5.10 -5.15
CA GLU A 136 -8.22 4.92 -6.23
C GLU A 136 -9.24 6.07 -6.28
N SER A 137 -9.83 6.42 -5.14
CA SER A 137 -10.79 7.54 -5.05
C SER A 137 -10.16 8.86 -5.51
N GLN A 138 -9.00 9.21 -4.96
CA GLN A 138 -8.31 10.45 -5.32
C GLN A 138 -7.81 10.45 -6.76
N GLY A 139 -7.46 9.29 -7.30
CA GLY A 139 -7.10 9.14 -8.70
C GLY A 139 -8.25 9.45 -9.66
N TYR A 140 -9.48 9.07 -9.30
CA TYR A 140 -10.67 9.46 -10.06
C TYR A 140 -10.97 10.95 -9.94
N ASP A 141 -10.85 11.53 -8.74
CA ASP A 141 -11.02 12.98 -8.55
C ASP A 141 -10.01 13.77 -9.42
N LEU A 142 -8.75 13.32 -9.49
CA LEU A 142 -7.72 13.90 -10.36
C LEU A 142 -8.08 13.81 -11.85
N LEU A 143 -8.67 12.69 -12.30
CA LEU A 143 -9.11 12.54 -13.70
C LEU A 143 -10.24 13.52 -14.03
N ASP A 144 -11.21 13.66 -13.13
CA ASP A 144 -12.35 14.56 -13.31
C ASP A 144 -11.90 16.03 -13.33
N ASP A 145 -10.99 16.43 -12.44
CA ASP A 145 -10.45 17.79 -12.39
C ASP A 145 -9.68 18.14 -13.67
N LEU A 146 -8.85 17.22 -14.19
CA LEU A 146 -8.13 17.43 -15.45
C LEU A 146 -9.09 17.54 -16.65
N ALA A 147 -10.12 16.67 -16.71
CA ALA A 147 -11.11 16.73 -17.77
C ALA A 147 -11.92 18.04 -17.75
N ASN A 148 -12.24 18.55 -16.55
CA ASN A 148 -12.94 19.83 -16.38
C ASN A 148 -12.06 21.02 -16.75
N ALA A 149 -10.77 20.99 -16.41
CA ALA A 149 -9.80 22.03 -16.80
C ALA A 149 -9.64 22.11 -18.33
N ASP A 150 -9.48 20.97 -19.00
CA ASP A 150 -9.39 20.90 -20.46
C ASP A 150 -10.65 21.45 -21.14
N LEU A 151 -11.83 21.15 -20.58
CA LEU A 151 -13.10 21.69 -21.09
C LEU A 151 -13.17 23.21 -20.93
N ALA A 152 -12.70 23.76 -19.81
CA ALA A 152 -12.66 25.19 -19.57
C ALA A 152 -11.69 25.92 -20.53
N ASP A 153 -10.51 25.34 -20.77
CA ASP A 153 -9.53 25.86 -21.72
C ASP A 153 -10.02 25.79 -23.17
N ALA A 154 -10.81 24.78 -23.54
CA ALA A 154 -11.40 24.65 -24.87
C ALA A 154 -12.56 25.61 -25.15
N LEU A 155 -13.16 26.22 -24.11
CA LEU A 155 -14.27 27.17 -24.21
C LEU A 155 -13.80 28.64 -24.20
N HIS A 156 -12.49 28.89 -24.10
CA HIS A 156 -11.85 30.21 -24.15
C HIS A 156 -11.01 30.41 -25.42
#